data_AF-A0A4Y2H022-F1
#
_entry.id   AF-A0A4Y2H022-F1
#
_cell.length_a   1.000
_cell.length_b   1.000
_cell.length_c   1.000
_cell.angle_alpha   90.00
_cell.angle_beta   90.00
_cell.angle_gamma   90.00
#
_symmetry.space_group_name_H-M   'P 1'
#
loop_
_entity.id
_entity.type
_entity.pdbx_description
1 polymer ?
#
loop_
_entity_poly.entity_id
_entity_poly.type
_entity_poly.pdbx_seq_one_letter_code
_entity_poly.pdbx_strand_id
1 'polypeptide(L)'
;MAVVIGVTVGRYLKRVYNKVVGKFVFWTDSLITLHWVRGNAKRWKKFVENRVAELKEKSNPRDWFQCPSVDNSADLLTRGVSVQNLVPSQKW
;
A
#
# COMPACT_ATOMS: atom_id res chain seq x y z
N MET A 1 -9.27 2.49 -3.25
CA MET A 1 -8.80 2.36 -4.65
C MET A 1 -7.28 2.53 -4.79
N ALA A 2 -6.63 3.40 -3.99
CA ALA A 2 -5.16 3.58 -4.01
C ALA A 2 -4.35 2.29 -3.74
N VAL A 3 -4.86 1.40 -2.87
CA VAL A 3 -4.14 0.20 -2.40
C VAL A 3 -3.86 -0.81 -3.53
N VAL A 4 -4.76 -0.95 -4.50
CA VAL A 4 -4.56 -1.83 -5.68
C VAL A 4 -3.46 -1.30 -6.59
N ILE A 5 -3.41 0.02 -6.77
CA ILE A 5 -2.34 0.69 -7.52
C ILE A 5 -1.00 0.49 -6.81
N GLY A 6 -0.96 0.73 -5.49
CA GLY A 6 0.24 0.54 -4.67
C GLY A 6 0.82 -0.88 -4.80
N VAL A 7 -0.02 -1.91 -4.79
CA VAL A 7 0.43 -3.29 -5.00
C VAL A 7 0.90 -3.55 -6.42
N THR A 8 0.23 -2.99 -7.42
CA THR A 8 0.63 -3.17 -8.82
C THR A 8 2.02 -2.55 -9.07
N VAL A 9 2.26 -1.34 -8.55
CA VAL A 9 3.57 -0.70 -8.57
C VAL A 9 4.60 -1.51 -7.77
N GLY A 10 4.26 -1.93 -6.56
CA GLY A 10 5.14 -2.74 -5.72
C GLY A 10 5.53 -4.07 -6.38
N ARG A 11 4.60 -4.72 -7.09
CA ARG A 11 4.88 -5.96 -7.86
C ARG A 11 5.83 -5.68 -9.02
N TYR A 12 5.65 -4.57 -9.73
CA TYR A 12 6.57 -4.15 -10.78
C TYR A 12 7.98 -3.89 -10.22
N LEU A 13 8.09 -3.10 -9.15
CA LEU A 13 9.37 -2.79 -8.50
C LEU A 13 10.04 -4.04 -7.96
N LYS A 14 9.29 -4.94 -7.31
CA LYS A 14 9.79 -6.22 -6.86
C LYS A 14 10.36 -7.05 -8.00
N ARG A 15 9.72 -7.04 -9.18
CA ARG A 15 10.24 -7.74 -10.36
C ARG A 15 11.54 -7.12 -10.89
N VAL A 16 11.64 -5.79 -10.93
CA VAL A 16 12.81 -5.07 -11.46
C VAL A 16 14.00 -5.14 -10.50
N TYR A 17 13.75 -5.06 -9.19
CA TYR A 17 14.79 -4.94 -8.16
C TYR A 17 14.95 -6.19 -7.28
N ASN A 18 14.45 -7.37 -7.70
CA ASN A 18 14.50 -8.60 -6.90
C ASN A 18 15.90 -9.07 -6.51
N LYS A 19 16.95 -8.63 -7.22
CA LYS A 19 18.35 -8.97 -6.91
C LYS A 19 19.03 -8.00 -5.94
N VAL A 20 18.45 -6.81 -5.75
CA VAL A 20 19.05 -5.72 -4.95
C VAL A 20 18.30 -5.51 -3.64
N VAL A 21 16.97 -5.69 -3.66
CA VAL A 21 16.11 -5.46 -2.50
C VAL A 21 15.63 -6.79 -1.93
N GLY A 22 16.03 -7.09 -0.69
CA GLY A 22 15.71 -8.36 -0.03
C GLY A 22 14.25 -8.50 0.42
N LYS A 23 13.57 -7.39 0.73
CA LYS A 23 12.17 -7.41 1.19
C LYS A 23 11.37 -6.22 0.69
N PHE A 24 10.15 -6.50 0.26
CA PHE A 24 9.15 -5.50 -0.09
C PHE A 24 8.01 -5.57 0.92
N VAL A 25 7.63 -4.42 1.48
CA VAL A 25 6.53 -4.28 2.43
C VAL A 25 5.57 -3.18 1.96
N PHE A 26 4.32 -3.27 2.39
CA PHE A 26 3.27 -2.32 2.06
C PHE A 26 2.76 -1.66 3.34
N TRP A 27 2.69 -0.33 3.33
CA TRP A 27 2.16 0.45 4.44
C TRP A 27 0.82 1.08 4.05
N THR A 28 -0.11 1.10 4.98
CA THR A 28 -1.38 1.81 4.83
C THR A 28 -1.76 2.46 6.15
N ASP A 29 -2.33 3.66 6.10
CA ASP A 29 -2.89 4.32 7.27
C ASP A 29 -4.34 3.91 7.56
N SER A 30 -4.97 3.22 6.62
CA SER A 30 -6.32 2.69 6.77
C SER A 30 -6.30 1.35 7.51
N LEU A 31 -6.62 1.38 8.81
CA LEU A 31 -6.84 0.16 9.61
C LEU A 31 -7.92 -0.75 9.00
N ILE A 32 -8.95 -0.16 8.40
CA ILE A 32 -10.00 -0.90 7.67
C ILE A 32 -9.39 -1.67 6.50
N THR A 33 -8.50 -1.04 5.72
CA THR A 33 -7.84 -1.71 4.60
C THR A 33 -6.92 -2.81 5.09
N LEU A 34 -6.15 -2.57 6.16
CA LEU A 34 -5.30 -3.60 6.76
C LEU A 34 -6.12 -4.80 7.26
N HIS A 35 -7.28 -4.54 7.86
CA HIS A 35 -8.22 -5.58 8.29
C HIS A 35 -8.75 -6.39 7.11
N TRP A 36 -9.13 -5.74 6.00
CA TRP A 36 -9.58 -6.44 4.80
C TRP A 36 -8.50 -7.34 4.19
N VAL A 37 -7.26 -6.84 4.10
CA VAL A 37 -6.12 -7.59 3.54
C VAL A 37 -5.79 -8.82 4.40
N ARG A 38 -5.82 -8.69 5.72
CA ARG A 38 -5.52 -9.81 6.63
C ARG A 38 -6.69 -10.76 6.83
N GLY A 39 -7.93 -10.28 6.70
CA GLY A 39 -9.16 -11.05 6.88
C GLY A 39 -9.52 -11.94 5.69
N ASN A 40 -10.63 -12.68 5.79
CA ASN A 40 -11.13 -13.52 4.69
C ASN A 40 -11.94 -12.68 3.68
N ALA A 41 -11.48 -12.63 2.42
CA ALA A 41 -12.08 -11.82 1.36
C ALA A 41 -13.55 -12.13 1.11
N LYS A 42 -13.95 -13.42 1.22
CA LYS A 42 -15.31 -13.90 0.97
C LYS A 42 -16.36 -13.38 1.96
N ARG A 43 -15.92 -12.75 3.06
CA ARG A 43 -16.81 -12.13 4.06
C ARG A 43 -17.20 -10.70 3.67
N TRP A 44 -16.53 -10.12 2.69
CA TRP A 44 -16.77 -8.73 2.29
C TRP A 44 -17.80 -8.62 1.18
N LYS A 45 -18.43 -7.45 1.05
CA LYS A 45 -19.27 -7.14 -0.12
C LYS A 45 -18.44 -7.31 -1.39
N LYS A 46 -19.06 -7.76 -2.49
CA LYS A 46 -18.41 -8.13 -3.76
C LYS A 46 -17.39 -7.10 -4.28
N PHE A 47 -17.69 -5.81 -4.13
CA PHE A 47 -16.79 -4.72 -4.49
C PHE A 47 -15.45 -4.76 -3.72
N VAL A 48 -15.49 -5.03 -2.42
CA VAL A 48 -14.31 -5.14 -1.55
C VAL A 48 -13.65 -6.49 -1.73
N GLU A 49 -14.43 -7.57 -1.78
CA GLU A 49 -13.96 -8.94 -2.02
C GLU A 49 -13.05 -9.02 -3.25
N ASN A 50 -13.53 -8.54 -4.40
CA ASN A 50 -12.77 -8.58 -5.65
C ASN A 50 -11.41 -7.86 -5.54
N ARG A 51 -11.38 -6.72 -4.84
CA ARG A 51 -10.14 -5.96 -4.63
C ARG A 51 -9.19 -6.65 -3.66
N VAL A 52 -9.72 -7.22 -2.58
CA VAL A 52 -8.91 -7.98 -1.62
C VAL A 52 -8.34 -9.23 -2.28
N ALA A 53 -9.10 -9.89 -3.16
CA ALA A 53 -8.62 -11.03 -3.94
C ALA A 53 -7.41 -10.63 -4.81
N GLU A 54 -7.52 -9.53 -5.56
CA GLU A 54 -6.43 -9.00 -6.37
C GLU A 54 -5.19 -8.63 -5.54
N LEU A 55 -5.40 -7.98 -4.37
CA LEU A 55 -4.31 -7.64 -3.46
C LEU A 55 -3.56 -8.88 -2.98
N LYS A 56 -4.30 -9.95 -2.63
CA LYS A 56 -3.73 -11.21 -2.15
C LYS A 56 -3.04 -12.02 -3.24
N GLU A 57 -3.45 -11.87 -4.48
CA GLU A 57 -2.77 -12.49 -5.63
C GLU A 57 -1.41 -11.82 -5.91
N LYS A 58 -1.31 -10.52 -5.63
CA LYS A 58 -0.13 -9.70 -5.97
C LYS A 58 0.78 -9.38 -4.78
N SER A 59 0.38 -9.67 -3.55
CA SER A 59 1.14 -9.41 -2.34
C SER A 59 0.82 -10.43 -1.24
N ASN A 60 1.74 -10.63 -0.28
CA ASN A 60 1.49 -11.46 0.88
C ASN A 60 0.86 -10.61 2.01
N PRO A 61 -0.31 -10.98 2.58
CA PRO A 61 -0.93 -10.25 3.69
C PRO A 61 -0.03 -10.01 4.91
N ARG A 62 1.01 -10.84 5.12
CA ARG A 62 1.99 -10.67 6.20
C ARG A 62 2.97 -9.51 5.98
N ASP A 63 3.11 -9.04 4.75
CA ASP A 63 3.97 -7.92 4.38
C ASP A 63 3.23 -6.57 4.44
N TRP A 64 2.04 -6.53 5.03
CA TRP A 64 1.24 -5.32 5.22
C TRP A 64 1.28 -4.82 6.65
N PHE A 65 1.52 -3.52 6.81
CA PHE A 65 1.66 -2.86 8.10
C PHE A 65 0.83 -1.57 8.15
N GLN A 66 0.50 -1.15 9.37
CA GLN A 66 -0.17 0.12 9.59
C GLN A 66 0.87 1.23 9.82
N CYS A 67 0.68 2.37 9.19
CA CYS A 67 1.40 3.60 9.47
C CYS A 67 0.41 4.66 9.99
N PRO A 68 0.75 5.51 10.98
CA PRO A 68 -0.11 6.63 11.36
C PRO A 68 -0.44 7.53 10.15
N SER A 69 -1.67 8.04 10.04
CA SER A 69 -2.05 8.93 8.93
C SER A 69 -1.17 10.19 8.85
N VAL A 70 -0.66 10.66 10.00
CA VAL A 70 0.28 11.79 10.06
C VAL A 70 1.63 11.47 9.40
N ASP A 71 2.01 10.21 9.35
CA ASP A 71 3.31 9.73 8.83
C ASP A 71 3.17 9.09 7.43
N ASN A 72 1.97 9.07 6.85
CA ASN A 72 1.75 8.52 5.52
C ASN A 72 2.28 9.45 4.42
N SER A 73 3.47 9.17 3.89
CA SER A 73 4.09 9.92 2.79
C SER A 73 3.26 9.88 1.50
N ALA A 74 2.42 8.85 1.31
CA ALA A 74 1.54 8.76 0.15
C ALA A 74 0.50 9.90 0.10
N ASP A 75 0.14 10.49 1.25
CA ASP A 75 -0.76 11.63 1.31
C ASP A 75 -0.14 12.88 0.68
N LEU A 76 1.17 13.08 0.80
CA LEU A 76 1.85 14.22 0.16
C LEU A 76 1.69 14.18 -1.36
N LEU A 77 1.85 12.99 -1.95
CA LEU A 77 1.72 12.81 -3.40
C LEU A 77 0.26 12.85 -3.87
N THR A 78 -0.67 12.33 -3.07
CA THR A 78 -2.08 12.21 -3.48
C THR A 78 -2.90 13.47 -3.23
N ARG A 79 -2.58 14.26 -2.19
CA ARG A 79 -3.23 15.56 -1.91
C ARG A 79 -2.58 16.72 -2.65
N GLY A 80 -1.37 16.50 -3.18
CA GLY A 80 -0.55 17.54 -3.78
C GLY A 80 0.24 18.31 -2.74
N VAL A 81 1.52 18.54 -3.03
CA VAL A 81 2.42 19.36 -2.23
C VAL A 81 3.31 20.15 -3.19
N SER A 82 3.59 21.42 -2.88
CA SER A 82 4.54 22.20 -3.67
C SER A 82 5.94 21.62 -3.55
N VAL A 83 6.76 21.78 -4.59
CA VAL A 83 8.17 21.31 -4.56
C VAL A 83 8.92 21.91 -3.37
N GLN A 84 8.68 23.19 -3.07
CA GLN A 84 9.29 23.90 -1.94
C GLN A 84 8.95 23.26 -0.58
N ASN A 85 7.75 22.71 -0.43
CA ASN A 85 7.31 22.02 0.79
C ASN A 85 7.68 20.53 0.80
N LEU A 86 7.89 19.93 -0.37
CA LEU A 86 8.29 18.53 -0.51
C LEU A 86 9.77 18.32 -0.16
N VAL A 87 10.66 19.21 -0.63
CA VAL A 87 12.11 19.11 -0.41
C VAL A 87 12.50 18.98 1.08
N PRO A 88 11.96 19.79 2.01
CA PRO A 88 12.31 19.66 3.43
C PRO A 88 11.56 18.54 4.17
N SER A 89 10.63 17.84 3.52
CA SER A 89 9.76 16.87 4.20
C SER A 89 10.54 15.67 4.75
N GLN A 90 10.33 15.35 6.04
CA GLN A 90 10.94 14.20 6.71
C GLN A 90 10.09 12.92 6.64
N LYS A 91 9.03 12.92 5.83
CA LYS A 91 8.12 11.76 5.72
C LYS A 91 8.65 10.68 4.77
N TRP A 92 9.88 10.76 4.31
CA TRP A 92 10.51 9.83 3.35
C TRP A 92 11.69 9.10 3.97
#